data_AF-A0A3B1DAW3-F1
#
_entry.id   AF-A0A3B1DAW3-F1
#
_cell.length_a   1.000
_cell.length_b   1.000
_cell.length_c   1.000
_cell.angle_alpha   90.00
_cell.angle_beta   90.00
_cell.angle_gamma   90.00
#
_symmetry.space_group_name_H-M   'P 1'
#
loop_
_entity.id
_entity.type
_entity.pdbx_description
1 polymer ?
#
loop_
_entity_poly.entity_id
_entity_poly.type
_entity_poly.pdbx_seq_one_letter_code
_entity_poly.pdbx_strand_id
1 'polypeptide(L)' 'MIMHYKGSCSCNRWQVEIEVTRSLEEFNPRVCDCNYCQNNPSEIISDPNMIIEFVGGETSIIQNGDQLANFY' A
#
# COMPACT_ATOMS: atom_id res chain seq x y z
N MET A 1 6.90 -5.67 18.84
CA MET A 1 5.59 -6.34 18.93
C MET A 1 5.00 -6.26 17.54
N ILE A 2 4.51 -7.37 16.96
CA ILE A 2 3.88 -7.32 15.64
C ILE A 2 2.47 -6.76 15.81
N MET A 3 2.11 -5.78 14.98
CA MET A 3 0.77 -5.19 14.93
C MET A 3 0.12 -5.58 13.59
N HIS A 4 -1.16 -5.93 13.65
CA HIS A 4 -1.92 -6.37 12.47
C HIS A 4 -3.02 -5.36 12.18
N TYR A 5 -3.13 -4.93 10.92
CA TYR A 5 -4.17 -4.02 10.46
C TYR A 5 -4.88 -4.61 9.25
N LYS A 6 -6.17 -4.27 9.10
CA LYS A 6 -6.98 -4.64 7.95
C LYS A 6 -7.54 -3.40 7.27
N GLY A 7 -7.61 -3.43 5.95
CA GLY A 7 -8.23 -2.39 5.14
C GLY A 7 -8.92 -2.99 3.93
N SER A 8 -9.70 -2.17 3.21
CA SER A 8 -10.34 -2.57 1.96
C SER A 8 -10.39 -1.42 0.97
N CYS A 9 -10.47 -1.72 -0.33
CA CYS A 9 -10.84 -0.69 -1.30
C CYS A 9 -12.26 -0.20 -1.00
N SER A 10 -12.58 1.03 -1.41
CA SER A 10 -13.95 1.56 -1.36
C SER A 10 -14.97 0.68 -2.10
N CYS A 11 -14.48 -0.10 -3.07
CA CYS A 11 -15.25 -1.07 -3.84
C CYS A 11 -15.49 -2.42 -3.14
N ASN A 12 -14.87 -2.67 -1.99
CA ASN A 12 -14.85 -3.94 -1.26
C ASN A 12 -14.43 -5.19 -2.06
N ARG A 13 -13.85 -5.02 -3.25
CA ARG A 13 -13.30 -6.13 -4.07
C ARG A 13 -11.96 -6.65 -3.56
N TRP A 14 -11.25 -5.80 -2.83
CA TRP A 14 -9.96 -6.10 -2.22
C TRP A 14 -10.03 -5.85 -0.73
N GLN A 15 -9.46 -6.79 0.02
CA GLN A 15 -9.08 -6.64 1.41
C GLN A 15 -7.56 -6.75 1.48
N VAL A 16 -6.96 -5.94 2.34
CA VAL A 16 -5.55 -5.99 2.64
C VAL A 16 -5.38 -6.27 4.12
N GLU A 17 -4.51 -7.23 4.44
CA GLU A 17 -4.04 -7.48 5.79
C GLU A 17 -2.55 -7.12 5.83
N ILE A 18 -2.15 -6.28 6.77
CA ILE A 18 -0.75 -5.87 6.93
C ILE A 18 -0.25 -6.23 8.33
N GLU A 19 0.98 -6.72 8.37
CA GLU A 19 1.75 -6.87 9.61
C GLU A 19 2.88 -5.86 9.62
N VAL A 20 3.04 -5.13 10.73
CA VAL A 20 4.09 -4.11 10.90
C VAL A 20 4.70 -4.19 12.30
N THR A 21 5.91 -3.66 12.44
CA THR A 21 6.67 -3.78 13.70
C THR A 21 6.41 -2.66 14.72
N ARG A 22 5.65 -1.66 14.31
CA ARG A 22 5.31 -0.43 15.06
C ARG A 22 3.92 0.06 14.69
N SER A 23 3.36 0.96 15.49
CA SER A 23 2.01 1.48 15.25
C SER A 23 1.94 2.37 14.00
N LEU A 24 0.75 2.48 13.40
CA LEU A 24 0.52 3.37 12.25
C LEU A 24 0.89 4.83 12.55
N GLU A 25 0.71 5.27 13.79
CA GLU A 25 1.02 6.62 14.27
C GLU A 25 2.53 6.92 14.30
N GLU A 26 3.38 5.88 14.35
CA GLU A 26 4.84 6.01 14.36
C GLU A 26 5.45 6.08 12.96
N PHE A 27 4.67 5.82 11.92
CA PHE A 27 5.13 6.02 10.56
C PHE A 27 5.08 7.50 10.19
N ASN A 28 5.93 7.90 9.26
CA ASN A 28 5.83 9.18 8.56
C ASN A 28 5.31 8.90 7.16
N PRO A 29 3.99 9.01 6.90
CA PRO A 29 3.44 8.81 5.57
C PRO A 29 4.07 9.80 4.60
N ARG A 30 4.37 9.32 3.39
CA ARG A 30 4.95 10.12 2.32
C ARG A 30 3.99 10.16 1.14
N VAL A 31 3.95 11.29 0.47
CA VAL A 31 3.27 11.43 -0.82
C VAL A 31 4.36 11.54 -1.89
N CYS A 32 4.31 10.67 -2.89
CA CYS A 32 5.19 10.79 -4.05
C CYS A 32 4.64 11.84 -5.01
N ASP A 33 5.51 12.69 -5.53
CA ASP A 33 5.18 13.80 -6.42
C ASP A 33 5.38 13.48 -7.90
N CYS A 34 5.57 12.20 -8.27
CA CYS A 34 5.66 11.81 -9.67
C CYS A 34 4.30 11.96 -10.38
N ASN A 35 4.31 12.10 -11.71
CA ASN A 35 3.08 12.31 -12.50
C ASN A 35 2.01 11.25 -12.25
N TYR A 36 2.39 9.99 -12.03
CA TYR A 36 1.44 8.93 -11.74
C TYR A 36 0.76 9.13 -10.37
N CYS A 37 1.55 9.39 -9.33
CA CYS A 37 1.05 9.59 -7.97
C CYS A 37 0.30 10.91 -7.78
N GLN A 38 0.64 11.97 -8.51
CA GLN A 38 -0.16 13.20 -8.51
C GLN A 38 -1.57 12.98 -9.07
N ASN A 39 -1.72 12.10 -10.07
CA ASN A 39 -3.03 11.74 -10.63
C ASN A 39 -3.76 10.66 -9.82
N ASN A 40 -3.04 9.91 -8.98
CA ASN A 40 -3.57 8.86 -8.11
C ASN A 40 -3.05 9.08 -6.67
N PRO A 41 -3.52 10.14 -5.98
CA PRO A 41 -2.94 10.56 -4.71
C PRO A 41 -3.12 9.47 -3.65
N SER A 42 -2.03 9.14 -2.97
CA SER A 42 -2.01 8.17 -1.88
C SER A 42 -0.88 8.50 -0.91
N GLU A 43 -1.17 8.31 0.38
CA GLU A 43 -0.16 8.36 1.43
C GLU A 43 0.46 6.97 1.60
N ILE A 44 1.78 6.91 1.58
CA ILE A 44 2.54 5.67 1.56
C ILE A 44 3.35 5.55 2.85
N ILE A 45 3.18 4.44 3.55
CA ILE A 45 4.04 4.01 4.65
C ILE A 45 5.03 2.93 4.17
N SER A 46 6.14 2.77 4.87
CA SER A 46 7.12 1.74 4.56
C SER A 46 7.74 1.20 5.84
N ASP A 47 7.72 -0.12 6.00
CA ASP A 47 8.44 -0.85 7.05
C ASP A 47 9.31 -1.92 6.34
N PRO A 48 10.62 -2.00 6.63
CA PRO A 48 11.48 -3.07 6.11
C PRO A 48 10.98 -4.49 6.44
N ASN A 49 10.16 -4.62 7.48
CA ASN A 49 9.62 -5.90 7.93
C ASN A 49 8.10 -6.01 7.69
N MET A 50 7.50 -5.14 6.87
CA MET A 50 6.07 -5.23 6.57
C MET A 50 5.78 -6.48 5.77
N ILE A 51 4.74 -7.22 6.19
CA ILE A 51 4.13 -8.29 5.42
C ILE A 51 2.77 -7.79 4.96
N ILE A 52 2.45 -8.00 3.67
CA ILE A 52 1.19 -7.57 3.07
C ILE A 52 0.54 -8.79 2.42
N GLU A 53 -0.69 -9.08 2.81
CA GLU A 53 -1.54 -10.06 2.15
C GLU A 53 -2.72 -9.35 1.49
N PHE A 54 -2.90 -9.61 0.19
CA PHE A 54 -4.05 -9.15 -0.57
C PHE A 54 -5.04 -10.31 -0.74
N VAL A 55 -6.28 -10.10 -0.29
CA VAL A 55 -7.37 -11.08 -0.40
C VAL A 55 -8.47 -10.47 -1.24
N GLY A 56 -8.78 -11.05 -2.41
CA GLY A 56 -9.80 -10.46 -3.27
C GLY A 56 -9.79 -10.90 -4.73
N GLY A 57 -10.40 -10.04 -5.56
CA GLY A 57 -10.70 -10.28 -6.98
C GLY A 57 -9.50 -10.27 -7.92
N GLU A 58 -9.76 -10.12 -9.22
CA GLU A 58 -8.70 -10.00 -10.22
C GLU A 58 -7.94 -8.66 -10.06
N THR A 59 -6.61 -8.70 -10.21
CA THR A 59 -5.75 -7.50 -10.19
C THR A 59 -5.17 -7.22 -11.57
N SER A 60 -5.04 -5.93 -11.89
CA SER A 60 -4.20 -5.46 -12.98
C SER A 60 -3.00 -4.75 -12.36
N ILE A 61 -1.80 -5.24 -12.64
CA ILE A 61 -0.57 -4.59 -12.17
C ILE A 61 -0.23 -3.47 -13.15
N ILE A 62 -0.15 -2.24 -12.63
CA ILE A 62 0.35 -1.09 -13.38
C ILE A 62 1.79 -0.83 -12.96
N GLN A 63 2.66 -0.59 -13.93
CA GLN A 63 4.03 -0.13 -13.71
C GLN A 63 4.21 1.19 -14.45
N ASN A 64 4.97 2.12 -13.85
CA ASN A 64 5.25 3.44 -14.44
C ASN A 64 6.76 3.69 -14.46
N GLY A 65 7.23 4.54 -15.38
CA GLY A 65 8.64 4.98 -15.41
C GLY A 65 9.62 3.82 -15.63
N ASP A 66 10.53 3.65 -14.69
CA ASP A 66 11.57 2.61 -14.68
C ASP A 66 11.07 1.20 -14.33
N GLN A 67 9.76 1.06 -14.07
CA GLN A 67 9.08 -0.19 -13.77
C GLN A 67 9.53 -0.86 -12.46
N LEU A 68 10.13 -0.10 -11.54
CA LEU A 68 10.53 -0.62 -10.23
C LEU A 68 9.37 -0.76 -9.23
N ALA A 69 8.23 -0.12 -9.50
CA ALA A 69 7.05 -0.14 -8.64
C ALA A 69 5.85 -0.79 -9.33
N ASN A 70 5.16 -1.68 -8.59
CA ASN A 70 3.89 -2.28 -8.98
C ASN A 70 2.76 -1.57 -8.23
N PHE A 71 1.76 -1.10 -8.95
CA PHE A 71 0.54 -0.51 -8.43
C PHE A 71 -0.62 -1.48 -8.70
N TYR A 72 -1.45 -1.74 -7.68
CA TYR A 72 -2.50 -2.77 -7.65
C TYR A 72 -3.90 -2.16 -7.50
#